data_AF-A0AAY4BK45-F1
#
_entry.id   AF-A0AAY4BK45-F1
#
_cell.length_a   1.000
_cell.length_b   1.000
_cell.length_c   1.000
_cell.angle_alpha   90.00
_cell.angle_beta   90.00
_cell.angle_gamma   90.00
#
_symmetry.space_group_name_H-M   'P 1'
#
loop_
_entity.id
_entity.type
_entity.pdbx_description
1 polymer ?
#
loop_
_entity_poly.entity_id
_entity_poly.type
_entity_poly.pdbx_seq_one_letter_code
_entity_poly.pdbx_strand_id
1 'polypeptide(L)'
;SDFPAQESRGSVKPFVHFNAKQDADLLKKAMKGIGTDEDTILMLLTSRSNDQRQEIKAAYKKSHGKDLVKELKSELGGKLEDLIVALMTPPASYDANELHKALKGAGTDDKVLIEILPSRTSEEINAIVKAYKKDHSGKLEKDIMGDTSGHYQQLLVILLQVSRGGRLLSQDLFAAGEEKFGTDEDKFVNILGTRSFEHLRKVFDVYRTIAGCEIEESIKDECTGNLENLLLAAVKCARSIPGYFAECLRESMRRAGTDDETLIRIMVSRSEVDMLDIRAYFKKNYGCSLYSSIQEDTDGDYQKALLYLSGGND
;
A
#
# COMPACT_ATOMS: atom_id res chain seq x y z
N SER A 1 -28.64 10.35 -11.92
CA SER A 1 -28.67 8.89 -12.03
C SER A 1 -27.93 8.34 -10.83
N ASP A 2 -28.67 7.84 -9.86
CA ASP A 2 -28.12 7.17 -8.68
C ASP A 2 -27.48 5.85 -9.12
N PHE A 3 -26.19 5.90 -9.44
CA PHE A 3 -25.39 4.69 -9.42
C PHE A 3 -25.20 4.35 -7.94
N PRO A 4 -25.60 3.16 -7.47
CA PRO A 4 -25.23 2.73 -6.13
C PRO A 4 -23.71 2.81 -6.03
N ALA A 5 -23.20 3.46 -4.98
CA ALA A 5 -21.77 3.45 -4.68
C ALA A 5 -21.33 2.00 -4.70
N GLN A 6 -20.43 1.65 -5.61
CA GLN A 6 -19.91 0.30 -5.75
C GLN A 6 -19.39 -0.12 -4.38
N GLU A 7 -19.99 -1.14 -3.77
CA GLU A 7 -19.60 -1.60 -2.44
C GLU A 7 -18.09 -1.85 -2.44
N SER A 8 -17.36 -1.26 -1.48
CA SER A 8 -15.92 -1.49 -1.31
C SER A 8 -15.67 -3.00 -1.34
N ARG A 9 -14.58 -3.44 -1.97
CA ARG A 9 -14.17 -4.85 -2.02
C ARG A 9 -13.09 -5.17 -0.98
N GLY A 10 -13.00 -4.34 0.07
CA GLY A 10 -12.22 -4.62 1.26
C GLY A 10 -12.82 -5.73 2.12
N SER A 11 -11.97 -6.47 2.81
CA SER A 11 -12.31 -7.49 3.81
C SER A 11 -12.80 -6.87 5.13
N VAL A 12 -12.22 -5.73 5.53
CA VAL A 12 -12.62 -4.98 6.73
C VAL A 12 -13.71 -3.97 6.36
N LYS A 13 -14.78 -3.93 7.16
CA LYS A 13 -15.94 -3.05 6.96
C LYS A 13 -16.21 -2.20 8.19
N PRO A 14 -16.83 -1.01 8.04
CA PRO A 14 -17.34 -0.25 9.18
C PRO A 14 -18.28 -1.11 10.03
N PHE A 15 -18.02 -1.17 11.34
CA PHE A 15 -18.86 -1.90 12.27
C PHE A 15 -20.20 -1.16 12.47
N VAL A 16 -21.32 -1.84 12.26
CA VAL A 16 -22.65 -1.22 12.16
C VAL A 16 -23.11 -0.57 13.47
N HIS A 17 -22.93 -1.26 14.60
CA HIS A 17 -23.36 -0.79 15.92
C HIS A 17 -22.19 -0.19 16.71
N PHE A 18 -21.43 0.68 16.05
CA PHE A 18 -20.20 1.23 16.59
C PHE A 18 -20.42 2.22 17.74
N ASN A 19 -19.62 2.07 18.79
CA ASN A 19 -19.54 3.00 19.90
C ASN A 19 -18.09 3.18 20.34
N ALA A 20 -17.48 4.29 19.92
CA ALA A 20 -16.08 4.59 20.19
C ALA A 20 -15.71 4.56 21.68
N LYS A 21 -16.62 4.98 22.57
CA LYS A 21 -16.37 4.98 24.02
C LYS A 21 -16.35 3.56 24.58
N GLN A 22 -17.32 2.72 24.19
CA GLN A 22 -17.36 1.33 24.65
C GLN A 22 -16.14 0.55 24.16
N ASP A 23 -15.75 0.74 22.91
CA ASP A 23 -14.55 0.13 22.34
C ASP A 23 -13.28 0.62 23.06
N ALA A 24 -13.18 1.92 23.38
CA ALA A 24 -12.08 2.46 24.17
C ALA A 24 -12.02 1.87 25.60
N ASP A 25 -13.16 1.76 26.28
CA ASP A 25 -13.26 1.17 27.61
C ASP A 25 -12.89 -0.33 27.57
N LEU A 26 -13.26 -1.06 26.51
CA LEU A 26 -12.90 -2.46 26.31
C LEU A 26 -11.39 -2.62 26.10
N LEU A 27 -10.78 -1.81 25.24
CA LEU A 27 -9.32 -1.79 25.05
C LEU A 27 -8.60 -1.47 26.36
N LYS A 28 -9.10 -0.51 27.15
CA LYS A 28 -8.49 -0.20 28.45
C LYS A 28 -8.52 -1.39 29.41
N LYS A 29 -9.61 -2.16 29.39
CA LYS A 29 -9.75 -3.38 30.19
C LYS A 29 -8.82 -4.49 29.72
N ALA A 30 -8.68 -4.68 28.40
CA ALA A 30 -7.78 -5.67 27.80
C ALA A 30 -6.30 -5.42 28.14
N MET A 31 -5.92 -4.15 28.31
CA MET A 31 -4.57 -3.70 28.68
C MET A 31 -4.41 -3.45 30.19
N LYS A 32 -5.19 -4.12 31.06
CA LYS A 32 -5.13 -3.89 32.51
C LYS A 32 -4.83 -5.18 33.25
N GLY A 33 -3.77 -5.16 34.06
CA GLY A 33 -3.44 -6.23 34.99
C GLY A 33 -2.05 -6.76 34.73
N ILE A 34 -1.82 -8.01 35.09
CA ILE A 34 -0.60 -8.74 34.71
C ILE A 34 -0.93 -9.48 33.42
N GLY A 35 -0.22 -9.16 32.34
CA GLY A 35 -0.49 -9.64 30.99
C GLY A 35 -1.50 -8.78 30.22
N THR A 36 -1.62 -9.07 28.94
CA THR A 36 -2.50 -8.39 27.99
C THR A 36 -3.55 -9.39 27.49
N ASP A 37 -4.76 -8.93 27.16
CA ASP A 37 -5.75 -9.74 26.44
C ASP A 37 -5.64 -9.41 24.94
N GLU A 38 -4.65 -10.02 24.28
CA GLU A 38 -4.36 -9.77 22.86
C GLU A 38 -5.57 -10.13 21.99
N ASP A 39 -6.23 -11.27 22.23
CA ASP A 39 -7.40 -11.70 21.46
C ASP A 39 -8.49 -10.63 21.39
N THR A 40 -8.81 -9.98 22.53
CA THR A 40 -9.79 -8.87 22.56
C THR A 40 -9.31 -7.66 21.75
N ILE A 41 -8.03 -7.29 21.87
CA ILE A 41 -7.44 -6.17 21.11
C ILE A 41 -7.53 -6.46 19.60
N LEU A 42 -7.12 -7.66 19.18
CA LEU A 42 -7.10 -8.07 17.79
C LEU A 42 -8.50 -8.12 17.20
N MET A 43 -9.43 -8.83 17.84
CA MET A 43 -10.80 -8.98 17.35
C MET A 43 -11.48 -7.62 17.20
N LEU A 44 -11.26 -6.70 18.15
CA LEU A 44 -11.82 -5.35 18.06
C LEU A 44 -11.16 -4.58 16.92
N LEU A 45 -9.84 -4.41 16.91
CA LEU A 45 -9.16 -3.50 15.98
C LEU A 45 -9.14 -3.99 14.53
N THR A 46 -9.22 -5.30 14.29
CA THR A 46 -9.34 -5.87 12.93
C THR A 46 -10.78 -5.86 12.41
N SER A 47 -11.77 -5.59 13.27
CA SER A 47 -13.20 -5.52 12.92
C SER A 47 -13.75 -4.09 12.98
N ARG A 48 -12.89 -3.07 12.88
CA ARG A 48 -13.26 -1.65 12.83
C ARG A 48 -12.58 -1.01 11.63
N SER A 49 -13.30 -0.17 10.90
CA SER A 49 -12.70 0.63 9.84
C SER A 49 -11.64 1.59 10.41
N ASN A 50 -10.76 2.12 9.56
CA ASN A 50 -9.74 3.07 10.01
C ASN A 50 -10.36 4.31 10.64
N ASP A 51 -11.44 4.84 10.05
CA ASP A 51 -12.19 5.97 10.59
C ASP A 51 -12.70 5.68 12.01
N GLN A 52 -13.28 4.50 12.24
CA GLN A 52 -13.71 4.07 13.57
C GLN A 52 -12.53 3.93 14.53
N ARG A 53 -11.38 3.44 14.07
CA ARG A 53 -10.15 3.39 14.89
C ARG A 53 -9.65 4.78 15.28
N GLN A 54 -9.79 5.79 14.41
CA GLN A 54 -9.49 7.17 14.78
C GLN A 54 -10.46 7.72 15.83
N GLU A 55 -11.75 7.40 15.73
CA GLU A 55 -12.75 7.76 16.75
C GLU A 55 -12.46 7.06 18.09
N ILE A 56 -12.09 5.78 18.09
CA ILE A 56 -11.69 5.04 19.29
C ILE A 56 -10.46 5.71 19.94
N LYS A 57 -9.45 6.08 19.15
CA LYS A 57 -8.26 6.78 19.64
C LYS A 57 -8.62 8.10 20.33
N ALA A 58 -9.53 8.89 19.74
CA ALA A 58 -10.01 10.12 20.34
C ALA A 58 -10.82 9.88 21.64
N ALA A 59 -11.71 8.87 21.63
CA ALA A 59 -12.52 8.50 22.79
C ALA A 59 -11.65 8.00 23.96
N TYR A 60 -10.63 7.18 23.68
CA TYR A 60 -9.69 6.68 24.67
C TYR A 60 -8.92 7.83 25.33
N LYS A 61 -8.45 8.80 24.54
CA LYS A 61 -7.79 9.99 25.08
C LYS A 61 -8.73 10.81 25.97
N LYS A 62 -9.98 10.98 25.57
CA LYS A 62 -11.00 11.73 26.33
C LYS A 62 -11.41 11.04 27.63
N SER A 63 -11.64 9.72 27.60
CA SER A 63 -12.12 8.95 28.77
C SER A 63 -11.01 8.59 29.76
N HIS A 64 -9.78 8.36 29.29
CA HIS A 64 -8.70 7.83 30.12
C HIS A 64 -7.47 8.74 30.21
N GLY A 65 -7.43 9.86 29.48
CA GLY A 65 -6.33 10.83 29.52
C GLY A 65 -5.03 10.36 28.86
N LYS A 66 -4.99 9.14 28.32
CA LYS A 66 -3.80 8.49 27.76
C LYS A 66 -3.85 8.38 26.23
N ASP A 67 -2.68 8.25 25.59
CA ASP A 67 -2.61 8.00 24.15
C ASP A 67 -2.76 6.50 23.88
N LEU A 68 -3.76 6.13 23.08
CA LEU A 68 -4.06 4.72 22.82
C LEU A 68 -2.92 3.99 22.10
N VAL A 69 -2.29 4.64 21.11
CA VAL A 69 -1.21 3.99 20.34
C VAL A 69 -0.01 3.74 21.24
N LYS A 70 0.32 4.68 22.14
CA LYS A 70 1.40 4.47 23.12
C LYS A 70 1.12 3.34 24.10
N GLU A 71 -0.13 3.20 24.57
CA GLU A 71 -0.49 2.09 25.45
C GLU A 71 -0.43 0.76 24.68
N LEU A 72 -0.94 0.69 23.45
CA LEU A 72 -0.82 -0.53 22.63
C LEU A 72 0.64 -0.93 22.43
N LYS A 73 1.53 0.03 22.17
CA LYS A 73 2.99 -0.22 22.06
C LYS A 73 3.66 -0.70 23.34
N SER A 74 3.13 -0.35 24.52
CA SER A 74 3.71 -0.83 25.78
C SER A 74 3.22 -2.22 26.16
N GLU A 75 2.09 -2.66 25.61
CA GLU A 75 1.42 -3.92 25.95
C GLU A 75 1.66 -5.02 24.90
N LEU A 76 1.99 -4.63 23.67
CA LEU A 76 2.31 -5.52 22.55
C LEU A 76 3.80 -5.47 22.24
N GLY A 77 4.31 -6.46 21.51
CA GLY A 77 5.69 -6.48 21.04
C GLY A 77 5.85 -7.17 19.68
N GLY A 78 6.99 -6.92 19.04
CA GLY A 78 7.37 -7.53 17.77
C GLY A 78 6.39 -7.23 16.64
N LYS A 79 6.22 -8.19 15.72
CA LYS A 79 5.40 -8.03 14.50
C LYS A 79 3.93 -7.71 14.77
N LEU A 80 3.41 -8.16 15.91
CA LEU A 80 2.04 -7.84 16.32
C LEU A 80 1.89 -6.36 16.68
N GLU A 81 2.87 -5.80 17.39
CA GLU A 81 2.92 -4.36 17.67
C GLU A 81 2.96 -3.57 16.35
N ASP A 82 3.85 -3.94 15.44
CA ASP A 82 4.01 -3.27 14.14
C ASP A 82 2.70 -3.26 13.35
N LEU A 83 2.03 -4.42 13.25
CA LEU A 83 0.75 -4.57 12.57
C LEU A 83 -0.36 -3.72 13.22
N ILE A 84 -0.49 -3.75 14.54
CA ILE A 84 -1.55 -3.02 15.25
C ILE A 84 -1.32 -1.51 15.18
N VAL A 85 -0.07 -1.06 15.26
CA VAL A 85 0.28 0.35 15.11
C VAL A 85 0.01 0.84 13.68
N ALA A 86 0.34 0.03 12.66
CA ALA A 86 0.00 0.31 11.27
C ALA A 86 -1.52 0.44 11.09
N LEU A 87 -2.28 -0.51 11.63
CA LEU A 87 -3.75 -0.49 11.64
C LEU A 87 -4.33 0.78 12.29
N MET A 88 -3.73 1.27 13.37
CA MET A 88 -4.19 2.48 14.07
C MET A 88 -3.83 3.79 13.35
N THR A 89 -3.05 3.73 12.28
CA THR A 89 -2.55 4.91 11.56
C THR A 89 -3.47 5.25 10.38
N PRO A 90 -3.84 6.52 10.14
CA PRO A 90 -4.60 6.92 8.95
C PRO A 90 -3.89 6.48 7.66
N PRO A 91 -4.59 6.00 6.61
CA PRO A 91 -3.95 5.40 5.45
C PRO A 91 -2.87 6.28 4.79
N ALA A 92 -3.19 7.56 4.56
CA ALA A 92 -2.24 8.50 3.97
C ALA A 92 -1.02 8.79 4.87
N SER A 93 -1.20 8.81 6.20
CA SER A 93 -0.09 8.94 7.14
C SER A 93 0.73 7.65 7.23
N TYR A 94 0.11 6.48 7.09
CA TYR A 94 0.81 5.21 7.08
C TYR A 94 1.73 5.11 5.85
N ASP A 95 1.20 5.33 4.64
CA ASP A 95 2.02 5.38 3.42
C ASP A 95 3.11 6.46 3.49
N ALA A 96 2.82 7.65 4.06
CA ALA A 96 3.82 8.69 4.25
C ALA A 96 4.96 8.25 5.19
N ASN A 97 4.65 7.56 6.29
CA ASN A 97 5.63 7.02 7.22
C ASN A 97 6.48 5.92 6.56
N GLU A 98 5.86 5.02 5.77
CA GLU A 98 6.56 3.96 5.03
C GLU A 98 7.55 4.56 4.02
N LEU A 99 7.10 5.55 3.22
CA LEU A 99 7.97 6.28 2.30
C LEU A 99 9.10 7.02 3.04
N HIS A 100 8.80 7.63 4.18
CA HIS A 100 9.81 8.32 4.98
C HIS A 100 10.87 7.35 5.51
N LYS A 101 10.44 6.19 6.05
CA LYS A 101 11.33 5.12 6.52
C LYS A 101 12.21 4.61 5.38
N ALA A 102 11.62 4.40 4.19
CA ALA A 102 12.33 3.93 3.01
C ALA A 102 13.42 4.89 2.51
N LEU A 103 13.25 6.20 2.73
CA LEU A 103 14.21 7.24 2.33
C LEU A 103 15.20 7.58 3.47
N LYS A 104 14.80 7.47 4.74
CA LYS A 104 15.65 7.76 5.91
C LYS A 104 16.44 6.54 6.34
N GLY A 105 17.53 6.24 5.65
CA GLY A 105 18.43 5.14 6.01
C GLY A 105 19.84 5.23 5.40
N ALA A 106 20.70 4.28 5.76
CA ALA A 106 21.93 4.03 5.01
C ALA A 106 21.56 3.28 3.72
N GLY A 107 21.15 4.03 2.72
CA GLY A 107 20.54 3.51 1.48
C GLY A 107 19.02 3.66 1.47
N THR A 108 18.43 3.36 0.32
CA THR A 108 17.01 3.52 0.03
C THR A 108 16.34 2.15 -0.04
N ASP A 109 15.19 1.98 0.61
CA ASP A 109 14.35 0.80 0.37
C ASP A 109 13.46 1.02 -0.87
N ASP A 110 14.04 0.76 -2.04
CA ASP A 110 13.38 0.96 -3.33
C ASP A 110 12.11 0.13 -3.49
N LYS A 111 11.98 -1.01 -2.80
CA LYS A 111 10.77 -1.85 -2.90
C LYS A 111 9.54 -1.10 -2.42
N VAL A 112 9.66 -0.31 -1.35
CA VAL A 112 8.55 0.46 -0.79
C VAL A 112 8.12 1.57 -1.75
N LEU A 113 9.08 2.27 -2.37
CA LEU A 113 8.81 3.29 -3.39
C LEU A 113 8.10 2.68 -4.61
N ILE A 114 8.60 1.53 -5.07
CA ILE A 114 8.09 0.78 -6.22
C ILE A 114 6.71 0.17 -5.96
N GLU A 115 6.38 -0.17 -4.72
CA GLU A 115 5.06 -0.66 -4.35
C GLU A 115 4.03 0.47 -4.23
N ILE A 116 4.36 1.54 -3.51
CA ILE A 116 3.39 2.59 -3.17
C ILE A 116 3.11 3.50 -4.37
N LEU A 117 4.12 4.05 -5.02
CA LEU A 117 3.88 5.12 -6.00
C LEU A 117 3.07 4.70 -7.25
N PRO A 118 3.31 3.54 -7.90
CA PRO A 118 2.50 3.15 -9.06
C PRO A 118 1.14 2.55 -8.69
N SER A 119 0.91 2.14 -7.45
CA SER A 119 -0.33 1.46 -7.04
C SER A 119 -1.39 2.39 -6.45
N ARG A 120 -1.01 3.60 -6.04
CA ARG A 120 -1.92 4.59 -5.44
C ARG A 120 -2.57 5.46 -6.50
N THR A 121 -3.82 5.80 -6.26
CA THR A 121 -4.59 6.75 -7.05
C THR A 121 -4.07 8.18 -6.87
N SER A 122 -4.47 9.08 -7.78
CA SER A 122 -4.12 10.50 -7.68
C SER A 122 -4.61 11.13 -6.37
N GLU A 123 -5.78 10.76 -5.90
CA GLU A 123 -6.36 11.22 -4.64
C GLU A 123 -5.53 10.74 -3.44
N GLU A 124 -5.13 9.48 -3.43
CA GLU A 124 -4.28 8.89 -2.39
C GLU A 124 -2.89 9.55 -2.37
N ILE A 125 -2.22 9.68 -3.52
CA ILE A 125 -0.89 10.35 -3.58
C ILE A 125 -0.97 11.79 -3.06
N ASN A 126 -2.03 12.54 -3.40
CA ASN A 126 -2.22 13.89 -2.87
C ASN A 126 -2.37 13.89 -1.34
N ALA A 127 -3.09 12.91 -0.79
CA ALA A 127 -3.24 12.76 0.65
C ALA A 127 -1.90 12.39 1.32
N ILE A 128 -1.14 11.46 0.72
CA ILE A 128 0.20 11.04 1.18
C ILE A 128 1.15 12.23 1.22
N VAL A 129 1.23 13.02 0.15
CA VAL A 129 2.06 14.24 0.11
C VAL A 129 1.71 15.22 1.23
N LYS A 130 0.41 15.41 1.49
CA LYS A 130 -0.06 16.30 2.56
C LYS A 130 0.32 15.75 3.93
N ALA A 131 0.13 14.45 4.16
CA ALA A 131 0.50 13.78 5.39
C ALA A 131 2.01 13.83 5.62
N TYR A 132 2.82 13.52 4.60
CA TYR A 132 4.28 13.57 4.67
C TYR A 132 4.78 14.96 5.08
N LYS A 133 4.25 16.02 4.47
CA LYS A 133 4.60 17.41 4.81
C LYS A 133 4.22 17.79 6.24
N LYS A 134 3.14 17.20 6.77
CA LYS A 134 2.65 17.46 8.12
C LYS A 134 3.47 16.70 9.17
N ASP A 135 3.78 15.45 8.90
CA ASP A 135 4.29 14.50 9.87
C ASP A 135 5.84 14.39 9.85
N HIS A 136 6.50 14.84 8.77
CA HIS A 136 7.96 14.78 8.61
C HIS A 136 8.59 16.14 8.25
N SER A 137 9.88 16.28 8.56
CA SER A 137 10.70 17.41 8.14
C SER A 137 11.17 17.24 6.69
N GLY A 138 10.39 17.73 5.73
CA GLY A 138 10.80 17.66 4.34
C GLY A 138 9.67 17.86 3.34
N LYS A 139 10.00 17.60 2.07
CA LYS A 139 9.00 17.42 1.01
C LYS A 139 9.32 16.09 0.36
N LEU A 140 8.36 15.16 0.33
CA LEU A 140 8.53 13.82 -0.26
C LEU A 140 9.23 13.85 -1.63
N GLU A 141 8.83 14.77 -2.50
CA GLU A 141 9.46 14.98 -3.81
C GLU A 141 10.95 15.33 -3.74
N LYS A 142 11.33 16.21 -2.80
CA LYS A 142 12.74 16.58 -2.58
C LYS A 142 13.54 15.43 -2.00
N ASP A 143 12.95 14.66 -1.10
CA ASP A 143 13.62 13.54 -0.46
C ASP A 143 13.85 12.42 -1.50
N ILE A 144 12.85 12.11 -2.35
CA ILE A 144 13.01 11.22 -3.52
C ILE A 144 14.14 11.72 -4.44
N MET A 145 14.16 13.02 -4.76
CA MET A 145 15.20 13.59 -5.62
C MET A 145 16.60 13.58 -4.98
N GLY A 146 16.69 13.51 -3.65
CA GLY A 146 17.95 13.43 -2.92
C GLY A 146 18.53 12.02 -2.89
N ASP A 147 17.67 10.99 -2.84
CA ASP A 147 18.06 9.61 -2.55
C ASP A 147 18.00 8.67 -3.77
N THR A 148 17.52 9.17 -4.92
CA THR A 148 17.44 8.41 -6.17
C THR A 148 18.11 9.17 -7.32
N SER A 149 18.29 8.56 -8.50
CA SER A 149 18.84 9.25 -9.67
C SER A 149 18.36 8.66 -11.01
N GLY A 150 18.70 9.34 -12.12
CA GLY A 150 18.45 8.87 -13.49
C GLY A 150 16.96 8.71 -13.83
N HIS A 151 16.67 7.85 -14.80
CA HIS A 151 15.30 7.54 -15.25
C HIS A 151 14.42 6.98 -14.11
N TYR A 152 15.02 6.28 -13.14
CA TYR A 152 14.30 5.79 -11.96
C TYR A 152 13.75 6.94 -11.11
N GLN A 153 14.60 7.92 -10.77
CA GLN A 153 14.14 9.16 -10.10
C GLN A 153 13.06 9.87 -10.91
N GLN A 154 13.28 10.02 -12.21
CA GLN A 154 12.34 10.71 -13.10
C GLN A 154 10.95 10.07 -13.06
N LEU A 155 10.86 8.75 -13.16
CA LEU A 155 9.58 8.05 -13.11
C LEU A 155 8.90 8.16 -11.73
N LEU A 156 9.66 8.03 -10.62
CA LEU A 156 9.11 8.23 -9.28
C LEU A 156 8.49 9.63 -9.11
N VAL A 157 9.19 10.67 -9.61
CA VAL A 157 8.71 12.06 -9.56
C VAL A 157 7.47 12.24 -10.44
N ILE A 158 7.43 11.64 -11.63
CA ILE A 158 6.24 11.70 -12.51
C ILE A 158 5.03 11.05 -11.82
N LEU A 159 5.18 9.84 -11.26
CA LEU A 159 4.11 9.15 -10.53
C LEU A 159 3.63 9.97 -9.33
N LEU A 160 4.54 10.66 -8.65
CA LEU A 160 4.20 11.57 -7.55
C LEU A 160 3.45 12.82 -8.04
N GLN A 161 3.80 13.37 -9.20
CA GLN A 161 3.30 14.66 -9.69
C GLN A 161 2.01 14.56 -10.52
N VAL A 162 1.82 13.50 -11.30
CA VAL A 162 0.61 13.30 -12.14
C VAL A 162 -0.66 13.24 -11.29
N SER A 163 -0.50 13.00 -9.99
CA SER A 163 -1.55 13.10 -8.98
C SER A 163 -1.99 14.54 -8.62
N ARG A 164 -1.12 15.56 -8.78
CA ARG A 164 -1.41 16.94 -8.38
C ARG A 164 -2.18 17.66 -9.49
N GLY A 165 -3.51 17.62 -9.37
CA GLY A 165 -4.51 18.45 -10.05
C GLY A 165 -3.98 19.39 -11.15
N GLY A 166 -3.84 18.89 -12.37
CA GLY A 166 -3.56 19.73 -13.52
C GLY A 166 -3.10 18.93 -14.73
N ARG A 167 -4.02 18.75 -15.68
CA ARG A 167 -3.74 18.38 -17.09
C ARG A 167 -2.60 19.21 -17.72
N LEU A 168 -2.32 20.39 -17.15
CA LEU A 168 -1.22 21.29 -17.46
C LEU A 168 0.18 20.71 -17.17
N LEU A 169 0.40 20.06 -16.01
CA LEU A 169 1.71 19.42 -15.75
C LEU A 169 1.95 18.22 -16.67
N SER A 170 0.89 17.44 -16.99
CA SER A 170 1.02 16.34 -17.95
C SER A 170 1.34 16.83 -19.36
N GLN A 171 0.85 18.01 -19.76
CA GLN A 171 1.16 18.61 -21.06
C GLN A 171 2.57 19.19 -21.09
N ASP A 172 3.02 19.86 -20.02
CA ASP A 172 4.37 20.40 -19.93
C ASP A 172 5.42 19.28 -19.81
N LEU A 173 5.16 18.21 -19.05
CA LEU A 173 5.99 17.00 -18.99
C LEU A 173 6.01 16.27 -20.35
N PHE A 174 4.86 16.19 -21.03
CA PHE A 174 4.77 15.56 -22.35
C PHE A 174 5.53 16.37 -23.41
N ALA A 175 5.36 17.69 -23.45
CA ALA A 175 6.08 18.58 -24.35
C ALA A 175 7.59 18.59 -24.06
N ALA A 176 7.99 18.59 -22.78
CA ALA A 176 9.40 18.45 -22.39
C ALA A 176 10.00 17.07 -22.72
N GLY A 177 9.15 16.04 -22.85
CA GLY A 177 9.54 14.69 -23.28
C GLY A 177 9.60 14.51 -24.80
N GLU A 178 8.70 15.14 -25.58
CA GLU A 178 8.69 15.06 -27.05
C GLU A 178 9.95 15.64 -27.68
N GLU A 179 10.54 16.70 -27.11
CA GLU A 179 11.80 17.28 -27.59
C GLU A 179 13.05 16.46 -27.19
N LYS A 180 12.90 15.39 -26.39
CA LYS A 180 14.00 14.64 -25.77
C LYS A 180 13.96 13.12 -25.96
N PHE A 181 13.12 12.57 -26.84
CA PHE A 181 13.15 11.12 -27.08
C PHE A 181 14.48 10.68 -27.70
N GLY A 182 15.40 10.22 -26.87
CA GLY A 182 16.72 9.72 -27.27
C GLY A 182 16.87 8.21 -27.10
N THR A 183 16.28 7.63 -26.03
CA THR A 183 16.40 6.19 -25.70
C THR A 183 15.05 5.50 -25.46
N ASP A 184 15.05 4.17 -25.33
CA ASP A 184 13.83 3.41 -25.07
C ASP A 184 13.33 3.57 -23.63
N GLU A 185 14.22 3.82 -22.67
CA GLU A 185 13.86 4.16 -21.29
C GLU A 185 13.02 5.44 -21.21
N ASP A 186 13.40 6.50 -21.95
CA ASP A 186 12.63 7.75 -22.03
C ASP A 186 11.18 7.50 -22.50
N LYS A 187 11.01 6.64 -23.50
CA LYS A 187 9.70 6.26 -24.03
C LYS A 187 8.87 5.53 -22.99
N PHE A 188 9.46 4.53 -22.32
CA PHE A 188 8.77 3.78 -21.27
C PHE A 188 8.37 4.66 -20.11
N VAL A 189 9.28 5.50 -19.60
CA VAL A 189 9.03 6.42 -18.47
C VAL A 189 7.90 7.39 -18.80
N ASN A 190 7.91 8.00 -19.98
CA ASN A 190 6.88 8.96 -20.36
C ASN A 190 5.50 8.29 -20.52
N ILE A 191 5.43 7.18 -21.27
CA ILE A 191 4.16 6.49 -21.53
C ILE A 191 3.56 5.96 -20.21
N LEU A 192 4.35 5.20 -19.44
CA LEU A 192 3.86 4.53 -18.23
C LEU A 192 3.63 5.50 -17.06
N GLY A 193 4.36 6.62 -17.01
CA GLY A 193 4.18 7.61 -15.96
C GLY A 193 3.00 8.56 -16.17
N THR A 194 2.55 8.79 -17.41
CA THR A 194 1.62 9.90 -17.71
C THR A 194 0.24 9.49 -18.23
N ARG A 195 0.08 8.24 -18.72
CA ARG A 195 -1.17 7.78 -19.32
C ARG A 195 -2.08 7.11 -18.30
N SER A 196 -3.39 7.24 -18.50
CA SER A 196 -4.36 6.56 -17.64
C SER A 196 -4.27 5.04 -17.80
N PHE A 197 -4.62 4.29 -16.75
CA PHE A 197 -4.60 2.82 -16.80
C PHE A 197 -5.49 2.25 -17.91
N GLU A 198 -6.64 2.87 -18.19
CA GLU A 198 -7.50 2.44 -19.30
C GLU A 198 -6.80 2.58 -20.66
N HIS A 199 -6.08 3.70 -20.87
CA HIS A 199 -5.31 3.90 -22.08
C HIS A 199 -4.13 2.92 -22.15
N LEU A 200 -3.39 2.76 -21.06
CA LEU A 200 -2.25 1.84 -20.99
C LEU A 200 -2.63 0.40 -21.32
N ARG A 201 -3.77 -0.11 -20.82
CA ARG A 201 -4.25 -1.46 -21.17
C ARG A 201 -4.42 -1.63 -22.69
N LYS A 202 -5.03 -0.64 -23.36
CA LYS A 202 -5.18 -0.66 -24.83
C LYS A 202 -3.84 -0.58 -25.54
N VAL A 203 -2.91 0.24 -25.02
CA VAL A 203 -1.54 0.33 -25.54
C VAL A 203 -0.84 -1.03 -25.44
N PHE A 204 -0.97 -1.76 -24.33
CA PHE A 204 -0.34 -3.07 -24.16
C PHE A 204 -0.89 -4.11 -25.14
N ASP A 205 -2.21 -4.12 -25.40
CA ASP A 205 -2.83 -5.01 -26.37
C ASP A 205 -2.34 -4.74 -27.81
N VAL A 206 -2.24 -3.46 -28.17
CA VAL A 206 -1.71 -3.04 -29.47
C VAL A 206 -0.21 -3.33 -29.57
N TYR A 207 0.55 -3.07 -28.52
CA TYR A 207 1.98 -3.34 -28.44
C TYR A 207 2.28 -4.81 -28.74
N ARG A 208 1.56 -5.73 -28.10
CA ARG A 208 1.69 -7.17 -28.33
C ARG A 208 1.47 -7.56 -29.79
N THR A 209 0.51 -6.91 -30.45
CA THR A 209 0.18 -7.18 -31.86
C THR A 209 1.29 -6.72 -32.80
N ILE A 210 1.97 -5.61 -32.48
CA ILE A 210 3.00 -5.01 -33.33
C ILE A 210 4.39 -5.59 -33.05
N ALA A 211 4.77 -5.71 -31.78
CA ALA A 211 6.09 -6.15 -31.33
C ALA A 211 6.22 -7.68 -31.31
N GLY A 212 5.11 -8.40 -31.20
CA GLY A 212 5.11 -9.87 -31.11
C GLY A 212 5.49 -10.43 -29.74
N CYS A 213 5.69 -9.57 -28.74
CA CYS A 213 6.04 -9.89 -27.36
C CYS A 213 5.20 -9.06 -26.36
N GLU A 214 5.24 -9.43 -25.08
CA GLU A 214 4.67 -8.58 -24.03
C GLU A 214 5.55 -7.35 -23.78
N ILE A 215 4.94 -6.23 -23.37
CA ILE A 215 5.72 -5.02 -23.01
C ILE A 215 6.68 -5.30 -21.84
N GLU A 216 6.30 -6.19 -20.91
CA GLU A 216 7.14 -6.62 -19.81
C GLU A 216 8.41 -7.34 -20.26
N GLU A 217 8.39 -8.04 -21.40
CA GLU A 217 9.58 -8.70 -21.96
C GLU A 217 10.56 -7.66 -22.48
N SER A 218 10.08 -6.69 -23.28
CA SER A 218 10.93 -5.61 -23.76
C SER A 218 11.47 -4.71 -22.66
N ILE A 219 10.71 -4.49 -21.57
CA ILE A 219 11.24 -3.77 -20.40
C ILE A 219 12.41 -4.53 -19.77
N LYS A 220 12.34 -5.86 -19.67
CA LYS A 220 13.42 -6.69 -19.11
C LYS A 220 14.66 -6.77 -20.01
N ASP A 221 14.46 -6.66 -21.32
CA ASP A 221 15.55 -6.67 -22.30
C ASP A 221 16.28 -5.32 -22.35
N GLU A 222 15.55 -4.21 -22.20
CA GLU A 222 16.08 -2.84 -22.38
C GLU A 222 16.44 -2.12 -21.07
N CYS A 223 15.85 -2.51 -19.93
CA CYS A 223 16.06 -1.87 -18.63
C CYS A 223 16.63 -2.87 -17.62
N THR A 224 17.33 -2.35 -16.61
CA THR A 224 17.80 -3.16 -15.48
C THR A 224 17.58 -2.47 -14.13
N GLY A 225 17.66 -3.23 -13.05
CA GLY A 225 17.68 -2.71 -11.68
C GLY A 225 16.37 -2.05 -11.26
N ASN A 226 16.44 -0.95 -10.50
CA ASN A 226 15.26 -0.30 -9.92
C ASN A 226 14.33 0.33 -10.97
N LEU A 227 14.88 0.79 -12.10
CA LEU A 227 14.07 1.30 -13.21
C LEU A 227 13.21 0.19 -13.80
N GLU A 228 13.80 -0.96 -14.13
CA GLU A 228 13.09 -2.14 -14.63
C GLU A 228 11.98 -2.55 -13.67
N ASN A 229 12.30 -2.67 -12.37
CA ASN A 229 11.33 -3.04 -11.34
C ASN A 229 10.16 -2.05 -11.23
N LEU A 230 10.43 -0.75 -11.30
CA LEU A 230 9.40 0.30 -11.25
C LEU A 230 8.50 0.30 -12.49
N LEU A 231 9.09 0.12 -13.67
CA LEU A 231 8.36 0.03 -14.93
C LEU A 231 7.45 -1.21 -14.93
N LEU A 232 7.97 -2.37 -14.51
CA LEU A 232 7.19 -3.59 -14.37
C LEU A 232 6.05 -3.44 -13.34
N ALA A 233 6.30 -2.78 -12.21
CA ALA A 233 5.26 -2.49 -11.23
C ALA A 233 4.16 -1.57 -11.81
N ALA A 234 4.54 -0.53 -12.57
CA ALA A 234 3.60 0.35 -13.25
C ALA A 234 2.73 -0.40 -14.28
N VAL A 235 3.34 -1.28 -15.09
CA VAL A 235 2.60 -2.13 -16.04
C VAL A 235 1.63 -3.06 -15.30
N LYS A 236 2.09 -3.74 -14.25
CA LYS A 236 1.25 -4.64 -13.45
C LYS A 236 0.09 -3.92 -12.78
N CYS A 237 0.32 -2.75 -12.18
CA CYS A 237 -0.74 -1.91 -11.61
C CYS A 237 -1.74 -1.44 -12.66
N ALA A 238 -1.24 -1.01 -13.83
CA ALA A 238 -2.09 -0.64 -14.95
C ALA A 238 -2.97 -1.81 -15.43
N ARG A 239 -2.44 -3.04 -15.50
CA ARG A 239 -3.23 -4.24 -15.79
C ARG A 239 -4.24 -4.53 -14.67
N SER A 240 -3.78 -4.65 -13.43
CA SER A 240 -4.62 -4.94 -12.26
C SER A 240 -3.86 -4.68 -10.96
N ILE A 241 -4.27 -3.65 -10.20
CA ILE A 241 -3.75 -3.41 -8.84
C ILE A 241 -3.95 -4.65 -7.93
N PRO A 242 -5.14 -5.30 -7.88
CA PRO A 242 -5.30 -6.51 -7.08
C PRO A 242 -4.37 -7.66 -7.51
N GLY A 243 -4.13 -7.80 -8.82
CA GLY A 243 -3.20 -8.81 -9.34
C GLY A 243 -1.75 -8.53 -8.95
N TYR A 244 -1.34 -7.26 -8.98
CA TYR A 244 -0.03 -6.82 -8.51
C TYR A 244 0.18 -7.15 -7.03
N PHE A 245 -0.76 -6.78 -6.15
CA PHE A 245 -0.64 -7.07 -4.72
C PHE A 245 -0.72 -8.57 -4.40
N ALA A 246 -1.48 -9.36 -5.16
CA ALA A 246 -1.47 -10.81 -5.02
C ALA A 246 -0.07 -11.40 -5.29
N GLU A 247 0.65 -10.87 -6.29
CA GLU A 247 2.03 -11.26 -6.57
C GLU A 247 2.99 -10.81 -5.48
N CYS A 248 2.89 -9.57 -5.00
CA CYS A 248 3.71 -9.07 -3.90
C CYS A 248 3.54 -9.91 -2.62
N LEU A 249 2.30 -10.26 -2.26
CA LEU A 249 2.01 -11.15 -1.13
C LEU A 249 2.58 -12.55 -1.33
N ARG A 250 2.52 -13.08 -2.56
CA ARG A 250 3.09 -14.40 -2.85
C ARG A 250 4.60 -14.38 -2.65
N GLU A 251 5.26 -13.36 -3.16
CA GLU A 251 6.72 -13.24 -3.07
C GLU A 251 7.20 -12.90 -1.64
N SER A 252 6.38 -12.21 -0.83
CA SER A 252 6.71 -11.95 0.58
C SER A 252 6.70 -13.21 1.45
N MET A 253 5.96 -14.26 1.05
CA MET A 253 5.82 -15.53 1.81
C MET A 253 6.54 -16.73 1.16
N ARG A 254 7.24 -16.55 0.02
CA ARG A 254 7.84 -17.67 -0.73
C ARG A 254 9.31 -17.93 -0.38
N ARG A 255 10.00 -16.99 0.27
CA ARG A 255 11.43 -17.08 0.55
C ARG A 255 11.68 -17.85 1.85
N ALA A 256 12.95 -18.15 2.15
CA ALA A 256 13.31 -18.68 3.47
C ALA A 256 13.04 -17.60 4.53
N GLY A 257 11.90 -17.69 5.19
CA GLY A 257 11.35 -16.63 6.04
C GLY A 257 10.43 -15.66 5.29
N THR A 258 9.69 -14.87 6.07
CA THR A 258 8.68 -13.94 5.58
C THR A 258 9.26 -12.51 5.47
N ASP A 259 8.96 -11.80 4.38
CA ASP A 259 9.12 -10.35 4.29
C ASP A 259 7.93 -9.69 5.01
N ASP A 260 7.96 -9.69 6.34
CA ASP A 260 6.85 -9.24 7.18
C ASP A 260 6.52 -7.76 6.99
N GLU A 261 7.49 -6.91 6.66
CA GLU A 261 7.24 -5.50 6.40
C GLU A 261 6.31 -5.34 5.19
N THR A 262 6.59 -6.07 4.10
CA THR A 262 5.73 -6.10 2.91
C THR A 262 4.37 -6.74 3.20
N LEU A 263 4.35 -7.86 3.92
CA LEU A 263 3.11 -8.53 4.31
C LEU A 263 2.20 -7.62 5.13
N ILE A 264 2.73 -6.99 6.19
CA ILE A 264 1.99 -6.05 7.04
C ILE A 264 1.48 -4.86 6.21
N ARG A 265 2.35 -4.23 5.42
CA ARG A 265 1.99 -3.04 4.65
C ARG A 265 0.85 -3.31 3.68
N ILE A 266 0.87 -4.43 2.96
CA ILE A 266 -0.19 -4.80 2.02
C ILE A 266 -1.47 -5.18 2.77
N MET A 267 -1.37 -6.03 3.80
CA MET A 267 -2.54 -6.49 4.55
C MET A 267 -3.27 -5.33 5.23
N VAL A 268 -2.55 -4.32 5.74
CA VAL A 268 -3.15 -3.11 6.29
C VAL A 268 -3.71 -2.22 5.20
N SER A 269 -2.90 -1.80 4.23
CA SER A 269 -3.27 -0.78 3.25
C SER A 269 -4.38 -1.22 2.29
N ARG A 270 -4.55 -2.53 2.08
CA ARG A 270 -5.56 -3.08 1.14
C ARG A 270 -6.80 -3.66 1.82
N SER A 271 -6.79 -3.82 3.15
CA SER A 271 -7.90 -4.43 3.92
C SER A 271 -9.26 -3.75 3.73
N GLU A 272 -9.29 -2.44 3.53
CA GLU A 272 -10.54 -1.67 3.33
C GLU A 272 -10.80 -1.31 1.85
N VAL A 273 -9.91 -1.73 0.93
CA VAL A 273 -9.92 -1.33 -0.49
C VAL A 273 -10.39 -2.47 -1.39
N ASP A 274 -9.54 -3.48 -1.59
CA ASP A 274 -9.71 -4.51 -2.62
C ASP A 274 -9.18 -5.90 -2.19
N MET A 275 -9.03 -6.14 -0.88
CA MET A 275 -8.55 -7.42 -0.35
C MET A 275 -9.31 -8.65 -0.88
N LEU A 276 -10.61 -8.54 -1.12
CA LEU A 276 -11.40 -9.65 -1.69
C LEU A 276 -11.03 -9.95 -3.15
N ASP A 277 -10.62 -8.94 -3.92
CA ASP A 277 -10.10 -9.14 -5.28
C ASP A 277 -8.69 -9.70 -5.26
N ILE A 278 -7.83 -9.20 -4.36
CA ILE A 278 -6.47 -9.71 -4.16
C ILE A 278 -6.52 -11.20 -3.89
N ARG A 279 -7.41 -11.65 -2.98
CA ARG A 279 -7.64 -13.07 -2.70
C ARG A 279 -8.03 -13.88 -3.93
N ALA A 280 -8.99 -13.37 -4.70
CA ALA A 280 -9.43 -14.02 -5.93
C ALA A 280 -8.28 -14.17 -6.96
N TYR A 281 -7.46 -13.13 -7.14
CA TYR A 281 -6.27 -13.18 -8.00
C TYR A 281 -5.22 -14.15 -7.46
N PHE A 282 -4.97 -14.11 -6.15
CA PHE A 282 -3.99 -14.98 -5.48
C PHE A 282 -4.36 -16.46 -5.69
N LYS A 283 -5.61 -16.82 -5.38
CA LYS A 283 -6.11 -18.19 -5.56
C LYS A 283 -6.06 -18.63 -7.02
N LYS A 284 -6.50 -17.76 -7.93
CA LYS A 284 -6.47 -18.05 -9.38
C LYS A 284 -5.05 -18.30 -9.89
N ASN A 285 -4.07 -17.50 -9.45
CA ASN A 285 -2.72 -17.52 -10.01
C ASN A 285 -1.80 -18.56 -9.35
N TYR A 286 -2.04 -18.90 -8.08
CA TYR A 286 -1.10 -19.73 -7.31
C TYR A 286 -1.70 -21.06 -6.81
N GLY A 287 -3.02 -21.26 -6.95
CA GLY A 287 -3.68 -22.53 -6.60
C GLY A 287 -3.89 -22.79 -5.11
N CYS A 288 -3.39 -21.92 -4.23
CA CYS A 288 -3.68 -21.88 -2.79
C CYS A 288 -4.36 -20.56 -2.41
N SER A 289 -5.07 -20.51 -1.28
CA SER A 289 -5.66 -19.26 -0.81
C SER A 289 -4.62 -18.38 -0.13
N LEU A 290 -4.87 -17.06 -0.11
CA LEU A 290 -4.07 -16.13 0.68
C LEU A 290 -4.12 -16.52 2.17
N TYR A 291 -5.30 -16.93 2.65
CA TYR A 291 -5.51 -17.38 4.02
C TYR A 291 -4.61 -18.55 4.40
N SER A 292 -4.59 -19.62 3.59
CA SER A 292 -3.76 -20.80 3.90
C SER A 292 -2.27 -20.48 3.82
N SER A 293 -1.86 -19.61 2.89
CA SER A 293 -0.46 -19.18 2.77
C SER A 293 0.00 -18.39 4.01
N ILE A 294 -0.84 -17.49 4.53
CA ILE A 294 -0.55 -16.78 5.80
C ILE A 294 -0.46 -17.76 6.97
N GLN A 295 -1.37 -18.75 7.00
CA GLN A 295 -1.40 -19.75 8.07
C GLN A 295 -0.16 -20.67 8.08
N GLU A 296 0.43 -20.93 6.91
CA GLU A 296 1.64 -21.72 6.77
C GLU A 296 2.91 -20.95 7.13
N ASP A 297 2.93 -19.63 6.89
CA ASP A 297 4.16 -18.81 6.93
C ASP A 297 4.30 -17.95 8.20
N THR A 298 3.23 -17.77 8.97
CA THR A 298 3.23 -16.95 10.18
C THR A 298 2.71 -17.74 11.38
N ASP A 299 2.83 -17.24 12.61
CA ASP A 299 2.32 -17.90 13.81
C ASP A 299 1.76 -16.92 14.87
N GLY A 300 1.17 -17.48 15.93
CA GLY A 300 0.70 -16.75 17.10
C GLY A 300 -0.39 -15.72 16.81
N ASP A 301 -0.43 -14.69 17.64
CA ASP A 301 -1.42 -13.60 17.56
C ASP A 301 -1.22 -12.70 16.33
N TYR A 302 0.02 -12.63 15.83
CA TYR A 302 0.34 -12.01 14.56
C TYR A 302 -0.36 -12.71 13.38
N GLN A 303 -0.28 -14.05 13.30
CA GLN A 303 -1.03 -14.82 12.31
C GLN A 303 -2.54 -14.55 12.43
N LYS A 304 -3.12 -14.66 13.63
CA LYS A 304 -4.57 -14.43 13.83
C LYS A 304 -5.01 -13.07 13.28
N ALA A 305 -4.24 -12.02 13.57
CA ALA A 305 -4.53 -10.67 13.10
C ALA A 305 -4.51 -10.57 11.57
N LEU A 306 -3.49 -11.12 10.90
CA LEU A 306 -3.42 -11.17 9.45
C LEU A 306 -4.58 -11.96 8.83
N LEU A 307 -4.96 -13.07 9.45
CA LEU A 307 -6.09 -13.89 9.00
C LEU A 307 -7.42 -13.13 9.12
N TYR A 308 -7.64 -12.35 10.19
CA TYR A 308 -8.79 -11.45 10.28
C TYR A 308 -8.79 -10.40 9.17
N LEU A 309 -7.63 -9.78 8.89
CA LEU A 309 -7.51 -8.81 7.80
C LEU A 309 -7.71 -9.41 6.41
N SER A 310 -7.44 -10.70 6.20
CA SER A 310 -7.73 -11.35 4.92
C SER A 310 -9.25 -11.51 4.67
N GLY A 311 -10.07 -11.60 5.73
CA GLY A 311 -11.52 -11.79 5.61
C GLY A 311 -11.94 -13.24 5.35
N GLY A 312 -11.18 -14.21 5.86
CA GLY A 312 -11.52 -15.65 5.84
C GLY A 312 -10.92 -16.44 4.68
N ASN A 313 -11.18 -17.75 4.66
CA ASN A 313 -10.70 -18.67 3.62
C ASN A 313 -11.63 -18.63 2.39
N ASP A 314 -11.08 -18.96 1.22
CA ASP A 314 -11.72 -18.88 -0.09
C ASP A 314 -11.43 -20.11 -0.95
#